data_AF-A0A5C4VKR2-F1
#
_entry.id   AF-A0A5C4VKR2-F1
#
_cell.length_a   1.000
_cell.length_b   1.000
_cell.length_c   1.000
_cell.angle_alpha   90.00
_cell.angle_beta   90.00
_cell.angle_gamma   90.00
#
_symmetry.space_group_name_H-M   'P 1'
#
loop_
_entity.id
_entity.type
_entity.pdbx_description
1 polymer ?
#
loop_
_entity_poly.entity_id
_entity_poly.type
_entity_poly.pdbx_seq_one_letter_code
_entity_poly.pdbx_strand_id
1 'polypeptide(L)'
;MTRNDPSAADAQAARQALEAAEHAREAARSRPAAPGWYGAARGLLFAVVFGVICGPWNGEIPLLIVAGVALVAFLGVHVLVASRGGVITMPHGPVGQRILIQAIPVVAFGLGWLAALPFGQAGGAIASAVLAGAALWAVTAWAEGQGRS
;
A
#
# COMPACT_ATOMS: atom_id res chain seq x y z
N MET A 1 -39.95 -22.31 -29.91
CA MET A 1 -38.52 -22.53 -29.61
C MET A 1 -37.76 -21.32 -30.13
N THR A 2 -37.61 -20.29 -29.31
CA THR A 2 -36.78 -19.11 -29.60
C THR A 2 -35.32 -19.52 -29.47
N ARG A 3 -34.59 -19.44 -30.58
CA ARG A 3 -33.14 -19.63 -30.61
C ARG A 3 -32.55 -18.47 -29.82
N ASN A 4 -32.09 -18.72 -28.60
CA ASN A 4 -31.26 -17.77 -27.86
C ASN A 4 -29.94 -17.67 -28.64
N ASP A 5 -29.81 -16.65 -29.49
CA ASP A 5 -28.56 -16.39 -30.21
C ASP A 5 -27.50 -15.97 -29.19
N PRO A 6 -26.51 -16.83 -28.89
CA PRO A 6 -25.50 -16.54 -27.87
C PRO A 6 -24.72 -15.27 -28.23
N SER A 7 -24.56 -15.00 -29.52
CA SER A 7 -23.83 -13.84 -30.05
C SER A 7 -24.43 -12.50 -29.66
N ALA A 8 -25.75 -12.39 -29.48
CA ALA A 8 -26.40 -11.15 -29.07
C ALA A 8 -26.19 -10.87 -27.57
N ALA A 9 -26.25 -11.93 -26.75
CA ALA A 9 -25.94 -11.85 -25.32
C ALA A 9 -24.44 -11.56 -25.08
N ASP A 10 -23.57 -12.20 -25.86
CA ASP A 10 -22.12 -12.00 -25.81
C ASP A 10 -21.73 -10.59 -26.29
N ALA A 11 -22.38 -10.07 -27.34
CA ALA A 11 -22.18 -8.70 -27.81
C ALA A 11 -22.65 -7.66 -26.78
N GLN A 12 -23.77 -7.92 -26.08
CA GLN A 12 -24.26 -7.05 -25.03
C GLN A 12 -23.35 -7.06 -23.79
N ALA A 13 -22.86 -8.23 -23.40
CA ALA A 13 -21.87 -8.37 -22.32
C ALA A 13 -20.55 -7.66 -22.67
N ALA A 14 -20.08 -7.78 -23.91
CA ALA A 14 -18.89 -7.09 -24.39
C ALA A 14 -19.04 -5.56 -24.36
N ARG A 15 -20.23 -5.03 -24.73
CA ARG A 15 -20.53 -3.59 -24.62
C ARG A 15 -20.53 -3.12 -23.17
N GLN A 16 -21.20 -3.85 -22.27
CA GLN A 16 -21.20 -3.50 -20.85
C GLN A 16 -19.80 -3.54 -20.24
N ALA A 17 -18.96 -4.49 -20.64
CA ALA A 17 -17.57 -4.55 -20.21
C ALA A 17 -16.74 -3.35 -20.72
N LEU A 18 -16.97 -2.93 -21.97
CA LEU A 18 -16.34 -1.74 -22.54
C LEU A 18 -16.79 -0.45 -21.84
N GLU A 19 -18.09 -0.27 -21.61
CA GLU A 19 -18.64 0.86 -20.86
C GLU A 19 -18.08 0.89 -19.43
N ALA A 20 -18.08 -0.24 -18.73
CA ALA A 20 -17.48 -0.33 -17.39
C ALA A 20 -15.98 0.01 -17.41
N ALA A 21 -15.25 -0.39 -18.44
CA ALA A 21 -13.83 -0.07 -18.60
C ALA A 21 -13.60 1.43 -18.88
N GLU A 22 -14.47 2.06 -19.66
CA GLU A 22 -14.42 3.52 -19.92
C GLU A 22 -14.74 4.31 -18.66
N HIS A 23 -15.82 3.96 -17.95
CA HIS A 23 -16.15 4.55 -16.66
C HIS A 23 -15.02 4.37 -15.64
N ALA A 24 -14.38 3.20 -15.61
CA ALA A 24 -13.23 2.96 -14.73
C ALA A 24 -12.02 3.82 -15.11
N ARG A 25 -11.77 4.06 -16.40
CA ARG A 25 -10.71 4.96 -16.88
C ARG A 25 -10.99 6.42 -16.51
N GLU A 26 -12.24 6.86 -16.62
CA GLU A 26 -12.65 8.21 -16.22
C GLU A 26 -12.58 8.42 -14.71
N ALA A 27 -13.03 7.44 -13.92
CA ALA A 27 -12.88 7.43 -12.47
C ALA A 27 -11.40 7.44 -12.06
N ALA A 28 -10.54 6.69 -12.77
CA ALA A 28 -9.09 6.70 -12.55
C ALA A 28 -8.46 8.08 -12.81
N ARG A 29 -8.91 8.80 -13.84
CA ARG A 29 -8.42 10.16 -14.16
C ARG A 29 -8.88 11.22 -13.17
N SER A 30 -10.07 11.05 -12.60
CA SER A 30 -10.68 11.99 -11.63
C SER A 30 -10.41 11.62 -10.17
N ARG A 31 -9.51 10.65 -9.92
CA ARG A 31 -9.22 10.18 -8.56
C ARG A 31 -8.77 11.35 -7.67
N PRO A 32 -9.43 11.57 -6.52
CA PRO A 32 -9.01 12.59 -5.58
C PRO A 32 -7.58 12.34 -5.10
N ALA A 33 -6.80 13.41 -4.99
CA ALA A 33 -5.48 13.34 -4.38
C ALA A 33 -5.59 12.77 -2.96
N ALA A 34 -4.63 11.91 -2.59
CA ALA A 34 -4.57 11.42 -1.23
C ALA A 34 -4.35 12.60 -0.25
N PRO A 35 -4.91 12.54 0.96
CA PRO A 35 -4.67 13.54 1.99
C PRO A 35 -3.18 13.63 2.31
N GLY A 36 -2.66 14.84 2.56
CA GLY A 36 -1.21 15.04 2.81
C GLY A 36 -0.64 14.30 4.02
N TRP A 37 -1.49 13.83 4.94
CA TRP A 37 -1.08 13.02 6.09
C TRP A 37 -0.93 11.52 5.75
N TYR A 38 -1.45 11.04 4.62
CA TYR A 38 -1.57 9.60 4.32
C TYR A 38 -0.22 8.88 4.27
N GLY A 39 0.75 9.43 3.54
CA GLY A 39 2.09 8.85 3.47
C GLY A 39 2.77 8.74 4.83
N ALA A 40 2.69 9.80 5.64
CA ALA A 40 3.26 9.82 6.98
C ALA A 40 2.56 8.82 7.92
N ALA A 41 1.23 8.75 7.89
CA ALA A 41 0.46 7.79 8.69
C ALA A 41 0.79 6.35 8.32
N ARG A 42 0.92 6.02 7.02
CA ARG A 42 1.34 4.68 6.58
C ARG A 42 2.73 4.32 7.08
N GLY A 43 3.68 5.24 6.95
CA GLY A 43 5.05 5.01 7.42
C GLY A 43 5.13 4.75 8.92
N LEU A 44 4.43 5.58 9.71
CA LEU A 44 4.39 5.46 11.17
C LEU A 44 3.72 4.16 11.62
N LEU A 45 2.53 3.87 11.08
CA LEU A 45 1.79 2.65 11.44
C LEU A 45 2.57 1.39 11.05
N PHE A 46 3.23 1.40 9.88
CA PHE A 46 4.14 0.32 9.48
C PHE A 46 5.27 0.14 10.50
N ALA A 47 5.94 1.23 10.90
CA ALA A 47 7.03 1.18 11.86
C ALA A 47 6.58 0.63 13.22
N VAL A 48 5.40 1.02 13.70
CA VAL A 48 4.84 0.49 14.96
C VAL A 48 4.58 -1.01 14.85
N VAL A 49 3.87 -1.45 13.80
CA VAL A 49 3.52 -2.88 13.62
C VAL A 49 4.77 -3.75 13.53
N PHE A 50 5.71 -3.41 12.64
CA PHE A 50 6.90 -4.23 12.42
C PHE A 50 7.94 -4.10 13.52
N GLY A 51 8.07 -2.92 14.13
CA GLY A 51 8.94 -2.73 15.30
C GLY A 51 8.49 -3.61 16.47
N VAL A 52 7.17 -3.70 16.70
CA VAL A 52 6.62 -4.57 17.75
C VAL A 52 6.81 -6.05 17.41
N ILE A 53 6.40 -6.50 16.22
CA ILE A 53 6.39 -7.92 15.84
C ILE A 53 7.81 -8.50 15.73
N CYS A 54 8.76 -7.72 15.23
CA CYS A 54 10.13 -8.19 15.00
C CYS A 54 11.08 -7.98 16.19
N GLY A 55 10.65 -7.19 17.18
CA GLY A 55 11.43 -6.94 18.39
C GLY A 55 11.39 -8.10 19.39
N PRO A 56 12.29 -8.11 20.38
CA PRO A 56 12.35 -9.14 21.43
C PRO A 56 11.14 -9.14 22.39
N TRP A 57 10.31 -8.10 22.31
CA TRP A 57 9.10 -7.89 23.13
C TRP A 57 7.83 -8.47 22.50
N ASN A 58 7.94 -9.26 21.44
CA ASN A 58 6.80 -9.88 20.75
C ASN A 58 6.03 -10.92 21.60
N GLY A 59 6.51 -11.26 22.80
CA GLY A 59 5.78 -12.05 23.79
C GLY A 59 4.89 -11.24 24.72
N GLU A 60 4.99 -9.91 24.72
CA GLU A 60 4.22 -9.04 25.61
C GLU A 60 2.83 -8.76 25.04
N ILE A 61 1.79 -9.33 25.67
CA ILE A 61 0.38 -9.16 25.27
C ILE A 61 0.00 -7.68 25.06
N PRO A 62 0.35 -6.72 25.95
CA PRO A 62 0.00 -5.33 25.74
C PRO A 62 0.58 -4.75 24.44
N LEU A 63 1.82 -5.09 24.09
CA LEU A 63 2.45 -4.61 22.86
C LEU A 63 1.84 -5.28 21.63
N LEU A 64 1.49 -6.56 21.70
CA LEU A 64 0.77 -7.24 20.63
C LEU A 64 -0.61 -6.62 20.36
N ILE A 65 -1.33 -6.19 21.41
CA ILE A 65 -2.57 -5.44 21.25
C ILE A 65 -2.31 -4.12 20.51
N VAL A 66 -1.27 -3.38 20.89
CA VAL A 66 -0.86 -2.15 20.19
C VAL A 66 -0.55 -2.42 18.72
N ALA A 67 0.20 -3.48 18.41
CA ALA A 67 0.50 -3.89 17.04
C ALA A 67 -0.76 -4.28 16.27
N GLY A 68 -1.69 -5.00 16.91
CA GLY A 68 -2.99 -5.36 16.31
C GLY A 68 -3.83 -4.13 15.98
N VAL A 69 -3.94 -3.18 16.91
CA VAL A 69 -4.65 -1.90 16.68
C VAL A 69 -3.97 -1.11 15.57
N ALA A 70 -2.64 -1.01 15.58
CA ALA A 70 -1.89 -0.30 14.54
C ALA A 70 -2.03 -0.96 13.16
N LEU A 71 -2.11 -2.29 13.10
CA LEU A 71 -2.36 -3.04 11.87
C LEU A 71 -3.76 -2.77 11.32
N VAL A 72 -4.78 -2.82 12.18
CA VAL A 72 -6.16 -2.47 11.80
C VAL A 72 -6.23 -1.01 11.31
N ALA A 73 -5.57 -0.09 12.00
CA ALA A 73 -5.48 1.30 11.58
C ALA A 73 -4.76 1.44 10.24
N PHE A 74 -3.66 0.72 10.00
CA PHE A 74 -2.90 0.72 8.75
C PHE A 74 -3.76 0.27 7.57
N LEU A 75 -4.48 -0.84 7.75
CA LEU A 75 -5.42 -1.35 6.74
C LEU A 75 -6.58 -0.38 6.53
N GLY A 76 -7.11 0.18 7.61
CA GLY A 76 -8.19 1.16 7.59
C GLY A 76 -7.83 2.40 6.78
N VAL A 77 -6.67 3.02 7.03
CA VAL A 77 -6.23 4.19 6.25
C VAL A 77 -5.94 3.83 4.80
N HIS A 78 -5.38 2.64 4.55
CA HIS A 78 -5.12 2.17 3.18
C HIS A 78 -6.41 1.99 2.39
N VAL A 79 -7.40 1.28 2.95
CA VAL A 79 -8.71 1.05 2.32
C VAL A 79 -9.48 2.36 2.17
N LEU A 80 -9.46 3.23 3.18
CA LEU A 80 -10.12 4.53 3.12
C LEU A 80 -9.58 5.37 1.94
N VAL A 81 -8.27 5.41 1.73
CA VAL A 81 -7.67 6.19 0.64
C VAL A 81 -7.74 5.47 -0.71
N ALA A 82 -7.70 4.13 -0.73
CA ALA A 82 -7.89 3.35 -1.94
C ALA A 82 -9.33 3.43 -2.47
N SER A 83 -10.33 3.42 -1.59
CA SER A 83 -11.76 3.47 -1.94
C SER A 83 -12.24 4.84 -2.42
N ARG A 84 -11.54 5.94 -2.06
CA ARG A 84 -11.90 7.31 -2.50
C ARG A 84 -11.95 7.51 -4.02
N GLY A 85 -11.25 6.68 -4.79
CA GLY A 85 -11.27 6.74 -6.25
C GLY A 85 -12.27 5.80 -6.91
N GLY A 86 -12.98 4.94 -6.16
CA GLY A 86 -13.87 3.90 -6.70
C GLY A 86 -13.18 2.81 -7.54
N VAL A 87 -11.91 3.01 -7.93
CA VAL A 87 -11.12 2.14 -8.77
C VAL A 87 -9.69 2.05 -8.22
N ILE A 88 -9.17 0.83 -8.11
CA ILE A 88 -7.76 0.61 -7.78
C ILE A 88 -6.94 0.87 -9.04
N THR A 89 -6.28 2.03 -9.08
CA THR A 89 -5.39 2.38 -10.18
C THR A 89 -4.02 1.74 -9.97
N MET A 90 -3.53 1.07 -11.01
CA MET A 90 -2.15 0.60 -11.01
C MET A 90 -1.23 1.81 -11.24
N PRO A 91 -0.09 1.93 -10.52
CA PRO A 91 0.87 3.01 -10.76
C PRO A 91 1.29 3.06 -12.23
N HIS A 92 1.49 4.24 -12.82
CA HIS A 92 1.93 4.35 -14.22
C HIS A 92 3.39 3.87 -14.38
N GLY A 93 3.81 3.55 -15.62
CA GLY A 93 5.18 3.13 -15.95
C GLY A 93 5.39 1.62 -16.09
N PRO A 94 6.58 1.17 -16.54
CA PRO A 94 6.90 -0.23 -16.77
C PRO A 94 6.92 -1.06 -15.48
N VAL A 95 6.59 -2.34 -15.58
CA VAL A 95 6.51 -3.28 -14.43
C VAL A 95 7.80 -3.28 -13.61
N GLY A 96 8.97 -3.28 -14.26
CA GLY A 96 10.27 -3.25 -13.58
C GLY A 96 10.48 -2.03 -12.68
N GLN A 97 10.05 -0.85 -13.12
CA GLN A 97 10.14 0.37 -12.31
C GLN A 97 9.22 0.30 -11.08
N ARG A 98 8.02 -0.27 -11.24
CA ARG A 98 7.07 -0.46 -10.13
C ARG A 98 7.64 -1.41 -9.08
N ILE A 99 8.22 -2.53 -9.51
CA ILE A 99 8.88 -3.49 -8.63
C ILE A 99 10.04 -2.82 -7.89
N LEU A 100 10.88 -2.07 -8.60
CA LEU A 100 12.03 -1.40 -7.99
C LEU A 100 11.60 -0.41 -6.90
N ILE A 101 10.57 0.40 -7.17
CA ILE A 101 10.04 1.36 -6.19
C ILE A 101 9.44 0.64 -4.97
N GLN A 102 8.72 -0.47 -5.19
CA GLN A 102 8.15 -1.26 -4.09
C GLN A 102 9.22 -2.03 -3.30
N ALA A 103 10.39 -2.29 -3.87
CA ALA A 103 11.50 -2.91 -3.17
C ALA A 103 12.19 -1.96 -2.19
N ILE A 104 12.07 -0.63 -2.36
CA ILE A 104 12.78 0.35 -1.51
C ILE A 104 12.48 0.15 -0.02
N PRO A 105 11.21 0.07 0.45
CA PRO A 105 10.93 -0.15 1.87
C PRO A 105 11.45 -1.51 2.38
N VAL A 106 11.45 -2.55 1.54
CA VAL A 106 11.94 -3.88 1.89
C VAL A 106 13.46 -3.88 2.07
N VAL A 107 14.18 -3.22 1.16
CA VAL A 107 15.63 -3.05 1.27
C VAL A 107 15.97 -2.20 2.48
N ALA A 108 15.26 -1.10 2.72
CA ALA A 108 15.44 -0.26 3.90
C ALA A 108 15.20 -1.03 5.21
N PHE A 109 14.17 -1.89 5.24
CA PHE A 109 13.93 -2.82 6.35
C PHE A 109 15.12 -3.75 6.58
N GLY A 110 15.63 -4.38 5.52
CA GLY A 110 16.79 -5.27 5.60
C GLY A 110 18.05 -4.56 6.08
N LEU A 111 18.31 -3.35 5.59
CA LEU A 111 19.48 -2.56 5.99
C LEU A 111 19.45 -2.16 7.47
N GLY A 112 18.26 -1.91 8.03
CA GLY A 112 18.14 -1.60 9.47
C GLY A 112 18.60 -2.74 10.38
N TRP A 113 18.56 -4.00 9.92
CA TRP A 113 19.02 -5.14 10.73
C TRP A 113 20.53 -5.14 10.94
N LEU A 114 21.30 -4.38 10.15
CA LEU A 114 22.72 -4.16 10.40
C LEU A 114 22.95 -3.50 11.77
N ALA A 115 21.98 -2.74 12.30
CA ALA A 115 22.04 -2.18 13.64
C ALA A 115 21.99 -3.24 14.75
N ALA A 116 21.59 -4.48 14.44
CA ALA A 116 21.62 -5.56 15.42
C ALA A 116 23.04 -6.00 15.80
N LEU A 117 24.04 -5.72 14.95
CA LEU A 117 25.44 -6.05 15.24
C LEU A 117 25.95 -5.30 16.49
N PRO A 118 25.83 -3.95 16.58
CA PRO A 118 26.22 -3.22 17.79
C PRO A 118 25.14 -3.15 18.89
N PHE A 119 23.85 -3.20 18.54
CA PHE A 119 22.76 -2.88 19.48
C PHE A 119 21.81 -4.05 19.78
N GLY A 120 22.13 -5.25 19.30
CA GLY A 120 21.32 -6.46 19.49
C GLY A 120 19.97 -6.41 18.76
N GLN A 121 19.16 -7.45 18.97
CA GLN A 121 17.89 -7.64 18.25
C GLN A 121 16.93 -6.44 18.39
N ALA A 122 16.86 -5.83 19.58
CA ALA A 122 16.04 -4.64 19.83
C ALA A 122 16.43 -3.47 18.91
N GLY A 123 17.72 -3.16 18.83
CA GLY A 123 18.22 -2.09 17.96
C GLY A 123 17.99 -2.37 16.49
N GLY A 124 18.19 -3.63 16.06
CA GLY A 124 17.87 -4.06 14.70
C GLY A 124 16.39 -3.87 14.35
N ALA A 125 15.48 -4.36 15.20
CA ALA A 125 14.04 -4.23 14.97
C ALA A 125 13.58 -2.77 14.90
N ILE A 126 14.06 -1.91 15.81
CA ILE A 126 13.73 -0.47 15.80
C ILE A 126 14.28 0.21 14.54
N ALA A 127 15.55 0.00 14.22
CA ALA A 127 16.18 0.63 13.05
C ALA A 127 15.52 0.20 11.74
N SER A 128 15.26 -1.11 11.57
CA SER A 128 14.53 -1.67 10.41
C SER A 128 13.14 -1.08 10.27
N ALA A 129 12.37 -1.04 11.36
CA ALA A 129 11.02 -0.54 11.34
C ALA A 129 10.96 0.96 10.99
N VAL A 130 11.84 1.77 11.58
CA VAL A 130 11.93 3.21 11.31
C VAL A 130 12.38 3.47 9.88
N LEU A 131 13.44 2.81 9.39
CA LEU A 131 13.94 3.00 8.03
C LEU A 131 12.92 2.59 6.98
N ALA A 132 12.26 1.44 7.16
CA ALA A 132 11.23 0.97 6.26
C ALA A 132 9.97 1.87 6.29
N GLY A 133 9.57 2.34 7.47
CA GLY A 133 8.47 3.29 7.63
C GLY A 133 8.75 4.62 6.93
N ALA A 134 9.96 5.17 7.11
CA ALA A 134 10.41 6.38 6.44
C ALA A 134 10.49 6.20 4.91
N ALA A 135 11.02 5.07 4.44
CA ALA A 135 11.06 4.73 3.03
C ALA A 135 9.64 4.59 2.43
N LEU A 136 8.72 3.96 3.16
CA LEU A 136 7.32 3.84 2.74
C LEU A 136 6.64 5.21 2.63
N TRP A 137 6.90 6.11 3.58
CA TRP A 137 6.41 7.48 3.52
C TRP A 137 6.98 8.20 2.28
N ALA A 138 8.30 8.15 2.08
CA ALA A 138 8.97 8.80 0.95
C ALA A 138 8.44 8.30 -0.40
N VAL A 139 8.29 6.99 -0.58
CA VAL A 139 7.72 6.39 -1.80
C VAL A 139 6.27 6.82 -2.01
N THR A 140 5.47 6.88 -0.94
CA THR A 140 4.07 7.32 -1.02
C THR A 140 3.98 8.79 -1.42
N ALA A 141 4.79 9.66 -0.79
CA ALA A 141 4.82 11.09 -1.08
C ALA A 141 5.30 11.36 -2.52
N TRP A 142 6.30 10.62 -3.00
CA TRP A 142 6.77 10.73 -4.38
C TRP A 142 5.70 10.31 -5.40
N ALA A 143 5.01 9.19 -5.14
CA ALA A 143 3.93 8.73 -6.02
C ALA A 143 2.75 9.71 -6.08
N GLU A 144 2.41 10.34 -4.96
CA GLU A 144 1.40 11.41 -4.92
C GLU A 144 1.87 12.69 -5.64
N GLY A 145 3.15 13.03 -5.55
CA GLY A 145 3.76 14.15 -6.27
C GLY A 145 3.69 13.98 -7.78
N GLN A 146 4.03 12.78 -8.29
CA GLN A 146 3.91 12.48 -9.73
C GLN A 146 2.47 12.43 -10.23
N GLY A 147 1.50 12.12 -9.37
CA GLY A 147 0.08 12.16 -9.75
C GLY A 147 -0.48 13.57 -9.93
N ARG A 148 0.26 14.63 -9.54
CA ARG A 148 -0.16 16.04 -9.61
C ARG A 148 0.54 16.84 -10.73
N SER A 149 1.59 16.28 -11.34
CA SER A 149 2.38 16.87 -12.43
C SER A 149 1.92 16.37 -13.80
#